data_AF-A0A660Z289-F1
#
_entry.id   AF-A0A660Z289-F1
#
_cell.length_a   1.000
_cell.length_b   1.000
_cell.length_c   1.000
_cell.angle_alpha   90.00
_cell.angle_beta   90.00
_cell.angle_gamma   90.00
#
_symmetry.space_group_name_H-M   'P 1'
#
loop_
_entity.id
_entity.type
_entity.pdbx_description
1 polymer ?
#
loop_
_entity_poly.entity_id
_entity_poly.type
_entity_poly.pdbx_seq_one_letter_code
_entity_poly.pdbx_strand_id
1 'polypeptide(L)'
;MDESVVFGDPGDYFLSAAGFVSEVENVPKIITVVLGEDLYDPPAPLGDMEHIDGPSEGDLVYDVVNKSELTGNHYEVTFQIDSGSADYATFWQLKNITTNTVLIDSSAEFLFGSTLIDQEVTEGFITKIEDQFPKIDSPMVAETLDPWFNSTATEVFYVGTDLMDQSRTLPGGGTKLTQAINEFTRGDQLKRVELRFGDTGKNKAFRYLMGYVGPAIPLQRQSYYYAAGVTTANPDVIVDISEIGKLGEGIVDVPFTAWVVDDYYGEYQLAVGFLEKRVSEGGNPDGEWDPGTDADATGEYIFLFNTPYDDLMPTDPNEVVGLGKVHTGYQGIELTWANFVGYEIPEDVTEATPTDRLMASNAFFNILYTVAIHRDTTGLDYTTGDKFIINVETYPYTALDVYQFQTVAGGILTENEERELFKKVNVYPNPLYGFNVATSYTNSPSDEPWVTFSNLPEVITIRIYSLSGQLLRTLTQPSTPSPFLRWDLKNESRLRVASGLYLAIVSSPKYGEKVLKFSIIMPEKQIQKF
;
A
#
# COMPACT_ATOMS: atom_id res chain seq x y z
N MET A 1 -16.18 74.20 24.47
CA MET A 1 -16.06 74.33 23.00
C MET A 1 -14.80 73.55 22.67
N ASP A 2 -14.85 72.22 22.66
CA ASP A 2 -15.52 71.37 21.68
C ASP A 2 -15.04 71.66 20.25
N GLU A 3 -14.09 70.85 19.81
CA GLU A 3 -13.98 70.39 18.42
C GLU A 3 -13.18 69.08 18.43
N SER A 4 -13.89 67.99 18.18
CA SER A 4 -13.37 66.63 18.00
C SER A 4 -12.84 66.49 16.58
N VAL A 5 -11.56 66.14 16.43
CA VAL A 5 -11.00 65.74 15.14
C VAL A 5 -11.15 64.23 15.02
N VAL A 6 -12.00 63.82 14.09
CA VAL A 6 -12.22 62.43 13.68
C VAL A 6 -10.98 61.95 12.92
N PHE A 7 -10.28 60.93 13.43
CA PHE A 7 -9.33 60.15 12.63
C PHE A 7 -10.12 59.13 11.79
N GLY A 8 -9.77 58.98 10.52
CA GLY A 8 -10.49 58.16 9.54
C GLY A 8 -10.61 56.68 9.91
N ASP A 9 -11.57 56.00 9.28
CA ASP A 9 -11.89 54.60 9.56
C ASP A 9 -10.71 53.64 9.27
N PRO A 10 -10.60 52.51 9.99
CA PRO A 10 -9.62 51.46 9.70
C PRO A 10 -9.76 50.96 8.26
N GLY A 11 -8.80 51.32 7.40
CA GLY A 11 -8.81 50.94 5.98
C GLY A 11 -8.34 52.05 5.02
N ASP A 12 -8.32 53.31 5.45
CA ASP A 12 -7.97 54.46 4.61
C ASP A 12 -6.46 54.83 4.60
N TYR A 13 -5.58 53.82 4.45
CA TYR A 13 -4.18 54.07 4.12
C TYR A 13 -3.94 53.82 2.63
N PHE A 14 -3.87 54.91 1.85
CA PHE A 14 -3.25 54.87 0.52
C PHE A 14 -1.73 54.77 0.67
N LEU A 15 -1.22 53.55 0.78
CA LEU A 15 0.19 53.28 0.52
C LEU A 15 0.40 53.36 -0.99
N SER A 16 0.72 54.55 -1.50
CA SER A 16 1.18 54.67 -2.89
C SER A 16 2.51 53.94 -3.02
N ALA A 17 2.59 52.98 -3.95
CA ALA A 17 3.76 52.14 -4.25
C ALA A 17 5.05 52.92 -4.65
N ALA A 18 5.03 54.25 -4.60
CA ALA A 18 6.17 55.12 -4.89
C ALA A 18 7.13 55.31 -3.69
N GLY A 19 6.85 54.72 -2.51
CA GLY A 19 7.75 54.73 -1.35
C GLY A 19 8.75 53.55 -1.31
N PHE A 20 8.55 52.52 -2.13
CA PHE A 20 9.42 51.34 -2.19
C PHE A 20 10.53 51.56 -3.23
N VAL A 21 11.50 52.42 -2.90
CA VAL A 21 12.77 52.38 -3.61
C VAL A 21 13.55 51.18 -3.07
N SER A 22 13.59 50.14 -3.90
CA SER A 22 14.47 48.97 -3.80
C SER A 22 14.05 47.88 -2.81
N GLU A 23 12.93 47.22 -3.08
CA GLU A 23 12.84 45.77 -2.84
C GLU A 23 13.88 45.09 -3.74
N VAL A 24 15.10 44.93 -3.23
CA VAL A 24 15.96 43.84 -3.68
C VAL A 24 15.41 42.61 -2.98
N GLU A 25 14.97 41.63 -3.76
CA GLU A 25 14.57 40.29 -3.34
C GLU A 25 15.59 39.70 -2.35
N ASN A 26 15.42 40.00 -1.07
CA ASN A 26 15.97 39.20 -0.01
C ASN A 26 14.86 38.20 0.26
N VAL A 27 14.79 37.13 -0.55
CA VAL A 27 14.04 35.96 -0.11
C VAL A 27 14.77 35.52 1.17
N PRO A 28 14.17 35.65 2.37
CA PRO A 28 14.82 35.14 3.56
C PRO A 28 15.03 33.66 3.28
N LYS A 29 16.30 33.24 3.13
CA LYS A 29 16.62 31.82 3.26
C LYS A 29 16.21 31.47 4.68
N ILE A 30 15.06 30.81 4.79
CA ILE A 30 14.52 30.35 6.07
C ILE A 30 15.59 29.43 6.64
N ILE A 31 16.28 29.90 7.68
CA ILE A 31 17.04 29.03 8.56
C ILE A 31 15.99 28.49 9.51
N THR A 32 15.52 27.27 9.25
CA THR A 32 14.66 26.57 10.20
C THR A 32 15.53 26.22 11.40
N VAL A 33 15.41 26.99 12.46
CA VAL A 33 15.92 26.63 13.79
C VAL A 33 14.71 26.18 14.56
N VAL A 34 14.54 24.87 14.74
CA VAL A 34 13.52 24.35 15.65
C VAL A 34 14.03 24.58 17.07
N LEU A 35 13.25 25.29 17.87
CA LEU A 35 13.63 25.65 19.23
C LEU A 35 13.72 24.38 20.10
N GLY A 36 14.92 24.02 20.56
CA GLY A 36 15.14 22.85 21.41
C GLY A 36 16.01 21.76 20.78
N GLU A 37 16.39 21.89 19.51
CA GLU A 37 17.24 20.92 18.81
C GLU A 37 18.74 21.28 18.90
N ASP A 38 19.58 20.28 19.16
CA ASP A 38 21.02 20.40 19.06
C ASP A 38 21.43 20.36 17.58
N LEU A 39 22.07 21.42 17.08
CA LEU A 39 22.54 21.48 15.69
C LEU A 39 23.69 20.50 15.39
N TYR A 40 24.33 19.94 16.43
CA TYR A 40 25.24 18.82 16.27
C TYR A 40 24.54 17.47 16.16
N ASP A 41 23.26 17.42 16.55
CA ASP A 41 22.43 16.22 16.50
C ASP A 41 21.06 16.52 15.84
N PRO A 42 21.06 16.84 14.53
CA PRO A 42 19.84 17.22 13.82
C PRO A 42 18.85 16.05 13.78
N PRO A 43 17.52 16.28 13.67
CA PRO A 43 16.53 15.22 13.56
C PRO A 43 16.93 14.18 12.50
N ALA A 44 16.78 12.90 12.83
CA ALA A 44 17.01 11.87 11.83
C ALA A 44 15.90 11.93 10.78
N PRO A 45 16.20 11.70 9.49
CA PRO A 45 15.13 11.41 8.53
C PRO A 45 14.39 10.13 8.94
N LEU A 46 13.20 9.94 8.38
CA LEU A 46 12.52 8.64 8.45
C LEU A 46 13.46 7.57 7.89
N GLY A 47 13.59 6.46 8.61
CA GLY A 47 14.35 5.32 8.14
C GLY A 47 13.43 4.32 7.45
N ASP A 48 13.81 3.91 6.25
CA ASP A 48 13.05 2.92 5.48
C ASP A 48 13.23 1.51 6.07
N MET A 49 12.22 0.67 5.94
CA MET A 49 12.29 -0.75 6.24
C MET A 49 12.44 -1.55 4.94
N GLU A 50 13.30 -2.56 4.95
CA GLU A 50 13.50 -3.46 3.82
C GLU A 50 12.36 -4.49 3.77
N HIS A 51 11.69 -4.59 2.63
CA HIS A 51 10.71 -5.65 2.35
C HIS A 51 11.47 -6.98 2.10
N ILE A 52 11.21 -7.98 2.93
CA ILE A 52 11.93 -9.28 2.91
C ILE A 52 11.12 -10.36 2.19
N ASP A 53 9.83 -10.46 2.48
CA ASP A 53 8.91 -11.45 1.94
C ASP A 53 7.47 -10.95 2.12
N GLY A 54 6.55 -11.49 1.32
CA GLY A 54 5.14 -11.12 1.32
C GLY A 54 4.64 -10.56 -0.02
N PRO A 55 3.32 -10.65 -0.29
CA PRO A 55 2.71 -10.08 -1.48
C PRO A 55 2.37 -8.58 -1.35
N SER A 56 2.36 -8.02 -0.14
CA SER A 56 2.00 -6.62 0.08
C SER A 56 3.17 -5.70 -0.26
N GLU A 57 2.86 -4.54 -0.84
CA GLU A 57 3.86 -3.55 -1.28
C GLU A 57 3.73 -2.23 -0.50
N GLY A 58 3.21 -2.31 0.74
CA GLY A 58 2.98 -1.12 1.56
C GLY A 58 4.27 -0.48 2.08
N ASP A 59 4.22 0.84 2.26
CA ASP A 59 5.35 1.62 2.76
C ASP A 59 5.49 1.53 4.29
N LEU A 60 6.69 1.13 4.76
CA LEU A 60 7.03 1.04 6.18
C LEU A 60 8.27 1.86 6.52
N VAL A 61 8.15 2.68 7.56
CA VAL A 61 9.26 3.51 8.07
C VAL A 61 9.29 3.53 9.59
N TYR A 62 10.49 3.73 10.15
CA TYR A 62 10.65 4.08 11.55
C TYR A 62 11.00 5.57 11.70
N ASP A 63 10.35 6.23 12.64
CA ASP A 63 10.57 7.65 12.96
C ASP A 63 11.32 7.75 14.29
N VAL A 64 12.52 8.35 14.25
CA VAL A 64 13.41 8.42 15.41
C VAL A 64 12.96 9.54 16.33
N VAL A 65 12.52 9.17 17.53
CA VAL A 65 12.07 10.11 18.57
C VAL A 65 13.19 10.43 19.56
N ASN A 66 13.96 9.42 19.98
CA ASN A 66 15.09 9.59 20.88
C ASN A 66 16.31 8.80 20.39
N LYS A 67 17.23 9.51 19.75
CA LYS A 67 18.50 8.96 19.23
C LYS A 67 19.34 8.25 20.28
N SER A 68 19.41 8.79 21.48
CA SER A 68 20.24 8.23 22.56
C SER A 68 19.77 6.86 23.05
N GLU A 69 18.52 6.51 22.77
CA GLU A 69 17.91 5.21 23.10
C GLU A 69 18.01 4.19 21.96
N LEU A 70 18.41 4.61 20.75
CA LEU A 70 18.63 3.70 19.64
C LEU A 70 19.74 2.71 20.00
N THR A 71 19.45 1.42 19.82
CA THR A 71 20.33 0.35 20.30
C THR A 71 21.35 -0.11 19.26
N GLY A 72 21.12 0.16 17.98
CA GLY A 72 21.91 -0.41 16.88
C GLY A 72 21.48 -1.82 16.46
N ASN A 73 20.40 -2.33 17.04
CA ASN A 73 19.90 -3.68 16.80
C ASN A 73 19.13 -3.79 15.47
N HIS A 74 18.89 -5.03 15.07
CA HIS A 74 17.98 -5.39 13.99
C HIS A 74 16.57 -5.67 14.53
N TYR A 75 15.58 -5.25 13.75
CA TYR A 75 14.17 -5.33 14.07
C TYR A 75 13.42 -5.96 12.90
N GLU A 76 12.29 -6.57 13.23
CA GLU A 76 11.40 -7.23 12.29
C GLU A 76 9.95 -6.81 12.58
N VAL A 77 9.21 -6.51 11.52
CA VAL A 77 7.77 -6.26 11.53
C VAL A 77 7.09 -7.40 10.79
N THR A 78 6.07 -7.99 11.42
CA THR A 78 5.25 -9.09 10.87
C THR A 78 3.78 -8.83 11.10
N PHE A 79 2.90 -9.45 10.32
CA PHE A 79 1.46 -9.20 10.38
C PHE A 79 0.65 -10.45 10.73
N GLN A 80 -0.54 -10.24 11.27
CA GLN A 80 -1.50 -11.28 11.60
C GLN A 80 -2.92 -10.81 11.25
N ILE A 81 -3.71 -11.68 10.64
CA ILE A 81 -5.08 -11.37 10.25
C ILE A 81 -5.95 -11.19 11.50
N ASP A 82 -6.71 -10.09 11.56
CA ASP A 82 -7.76 -9.91 12.56
C ASP A 82 -9.00 -10.71 12.15
N SER A 83 -9.01 -11.98 12.54
CA SER A 83 -10.16 -12.88 12.32
C SER A 83 -11.46 -12.41 12.99
N GLY A 84 -11.41 -11.47 13.94
CA GLY A 84 -12.58 -10.89 14.59
C GLY A 84 -13.20 -9.71 13.85
N SER A 85 -12.48 -9.13 12.88
CA SER A 85 -12.96 -8.00 12.09
C SER A 85 -13.90 -8.45 10.96
N ALA A 86 -14.98 -7.69 10.78
CA ALA A 86 -15.95 -7.89 9.70
C ALA A 86 -15.31 -7.56 8.34
N ASP A 87 -14.72 -6.37 8.23
CA ASP A 87 -13.89 -6.00 7.08
C ASP A 87 -12.47 -6.56 7.25
N TYR A 88 -11.74 -6.73 6.16
CA TYR A 88 -10.40 -7.26 6.20
C TYR A 88 -9.50 -6.29 6.98
N ALA A 89 -8.83 -6.81 8.01
CA ALA A 89 -7.93 -6.04 8.85
C ALA A 89 -6.80 -6.93 9.35
N THR A 90 -5.68 -6.30 9.71
CA THR A 90 -4.54 -6.98 10.31
C THR A 90 -4.05 -6.26 11.55
N PHE A 91 -3.39 -7.02 12.42
CA PHE A 91 -2.50 -6.48 13.42
C PHE A 91 -1.06 -6.63 12.95
N TRP A 92 -0.18 -5.73 13.39
CA TRP A 92 1.25 -5.85 13.20
C TRP A 92 1.98 -6.03 14.54
N GLN A 93 3.10 -6.74 14.48
CA GLN A 93 4.02 -7.02 15.59
C GLN A 93 5.39 -6.41 15.26
N LEU A 94 6.04 -5.78 16.22
CA LEU A 94 7.43 -5.35 16.15
C LEU A 94 8.28 -6.18 17.12
N LYS A 95 9.33 -6.80 16.59
CA LYS A 95 10.26 -7.62 17.35
C LYS A 95 11.70 -7.13 17.17
N ASN A 96 12.42 -6.96 18.28
CA ASN A 96 13.87 -6.85 18.24
C ASN A 96 14.46 -8.26 18.07
N ILE A 97 14.91 -8.57 16.85
CA ILE A 97 15.44 -9.90 16.51
C ILE A 97 16.88 -10.11 17.01
N THR A 98 17.58 -9.05 17.40
CA THR A 98 18.92 -9.16 18.01
C THR A 98 18.83 -9.65 19.45
N THR A 99 17.85 -9.17 20.22
CA THR A 99 17.61 -9.59 21.61
C THR A 99 16.54 -10.66 21.74
N ASN A 100 15.85 -10.98 20.65
CA ASN A 100 14.69 -11.86 20.59
C ASN A 100 13.55 -11.41 21.54
N THR A 101 13.29 -10.10 21.59
CA THR A 101 12.24 -9.49 22.43
C THR A 101 11.14 -8.90 21.56
N VAL A 102 9.88 -9.24 21.84
CA VAL A 102 8.72 -8.58 21.21
C VAL A 102 8.51 -7.25 21.92
N LEU A 103 8.53 -6.16 21.14
CA LEU A 103 8.37 -4.80 21.65
C LEU A 103 6.91 -4.34 21.53
N ILE A 104 6.25 -4.70 20.43
CA ILE A 104 4.81 -4.47 20.20
C ILE A 104 4.25 -5.78 19.68
N ASP A 105 3.22 -6.32 20.31
CA ASP A 105 2.70 -7.66 19.98
C ASP A 105 1.55 -7.65 18.97
N SER A 106 0.61 -6.70 19.11
CA SER A 106 -0.60 -6.64 18.26
C SER A 106 -1.13 -5.20 18.19
N SER A 107 -0.56 -4.41 17.28
CA SER A 107 -1.03 -3.05 17.02
C SER A 107 -1.94 -3.03 15.78
N ALA A 108 -3.04 -2.27 15.85
CA ALA A 108 -3.95 -2.03 14.74
C ALA A 108 -3.76 -0.63 14.12
N GLU A 109 -2.72 0.10 14.54
CA GLU A 109 -2.52 1.49 14.17
C GLU A 109 -1.61 1.60 12.93
N PHE A 110 -2.16 2.01 11.79
CA PHE A 110 -1.46 2.24 10.53
C PHE A 110 -1.30 3.76 10.31
N LEU A 111 -0.15 4.30 10.72
CA LEU A 111 0.07 5.76 10.86
C LEU A 111 1.04 6.36 9.83
N PHE A 112 1.31 5.69 8.71
CA PHE A 112 2.14 6.28 7.67
C PHE A 112 1.57 7.62 7.17
N GLY A 113 2.44 8.61 7.02
CA GLY A 113 2.05 10.00 6.70
C GLY A 113 1.36 10.78 7.83
N SER A 114 1.02 10.14 8.95
CA SER A 114 0.44 10.83 10.12
C SER A 114 1.46 11.72 10.81
N THR A 115 1.01 12.89 11.27
CA THR A 115 1.78 13.81 12.12
C THR A 115 1.58 13.56 13.60
N LEU A 116 0.69 12.63 13.97
CA LEU A 116 0.46 12.24 15.35
C LEU A 116 1.62 11.38 15.87
N ILE A 117 1.99 11.61 17.13
CA ILE A 117 3.03 10.88 17.87
C ILE A 117 2.36 10.34 19.14
N ASP A 118 1.36 9.50 18.98
CA ASP A 118 0.59 8.87 20.07
C ASP A 118 0.92 7.38 20.26
N GLN A 119 1.83 6.84 19.46
CA GLN A 119 2.37 5.49 19.65
C GLN A 119 3.42 5.41 20.76
N GLU A 120 3.57 4.20 21.29
CA GLU A 120 4.64 3.86 22.22
C GLU A 120 6.00 3.98 21.53
N VAL A 121 6.89 4.76 22.14
CA VAL A 121 8.29 4.86 21.68
C VAL A 121 9.02 3.60 22.12
N THR A 122 9.49 2.82 21.15
CA THR A 122 10.22 1.58 21.38
C THR A 122 11.69 1.79 21.06
N GLU A 123 12.55 1.67 22.06
CA GLU A 123 14.01 1.74 21.88
C GLU A 123 14.46 2.95 21.03
N GLY A 124 13.82 4.11 21.25
CA GLY A 124 14.17 5.38 20.62
C GLY A 124 13.43 5.75 19.33
N PHE A 125 12.50 4.93 18.83
CA PHE A 125 11.74 5.21 17.61
C PHE A 125 10.26 4.80 17.72
N ILE A 126 9.43 5.25 16.77
CA ILE A 126 8.06 4.77 16.53
C ILE A 126 7.95 4.14 15.15
N THR A 127 7.02 3.20 14.97
CA THR A 127 6.86 2.44 13.72
C THR A 127 5.64 2.95 12.96
N LYS A 128 5.84 3.39 11.72
CA LYS A 128 4.78 3.93 10.86
C LYS A 128 4.62 3.03 9.63
N ILE A 129 3.42 2.50 9.49
CA ILE A 129 3.06 1.52 8.46
C ILE A 129 1.89 2.09 7.67
N GLU A 130 1.97 2.01 6.35
CA GLU A 130 0.88 2.37 5.45
C GLU A 130 -0.19 1.28 5.50
N ASP A 131 -1.46 1.66 5.63
CA ASP A 131 -2.55 0.71 5.60
C ASP A 131 -2.73 0.15 4.18
N GLN A 132 -2.91 -1.16 4.07
CA GLN A 132 -3.06 -1.88 2.80
C GLN A 132 -4.41 -2.60 2.81
N PHE A 133 -5.47 -1.87 2.50
CA PHE A 133 -6.79 -2.47 2.37
C PHE A 133 -6.89 -3.25 1.05
N PRO A 134 -7.33 -4.52 1.05
CA PRO A 134 -7.37 -5.33 -0.15
C PRO A 134 -8.28 -4.74 -1.21
N LYS A 135 -7.79 -4.66 -2.45
CA LYS A 135 -8.57 -4.13 -3.56
C LYS A 135 -8.39 -4.92 -4.84
N ILE A 136 -9.50 -5.29 -5.47
CA ILE A 136 -9.52 -5.88 -6.81
C ILE A 136 -9.84 -4.83 -7.87
N ASP A 137 -9.23 -4.97 -9.04
CA ASP A 137 -9.55 -4.15 -10.21
C ASP A 137 -10.92 -4.57 -10.78
N SER A 138 -11.81 -3.60 -10.99
CA SER A 138 -13.15 -3.82 -11.54
C SER A 138 -13.60 -2.59 -12.35
N PRO A 139 -13.91 -2.73 -13.65
CA PRO A 139 -14.12 -3.99 -14.38
C PRO A 139 -12.81 -4.72 -14.73
N MET A 140 -12.91 -6.00 -15.10
CA MET A 140 -11.78 -6.81 -15.56
C MET A 140 -11.12 -6.20 -16.81
N VAL A 141 -9.81 -6.38 -16.95
CA VAL A 141 -9.09 -6.02 -18.18
C VAL A 141 -9.27 -7.13 -19.22
N ALA A 142 -9.65 -6.78 -20.44
CA ALA A 142 -9.82 -7.75 -21.53
C ALA A 142 -8.76 -7.56 -22.62
N GLU A 143 -8.07 -8.63 -22.98
CA GLU A 143 -7.15 -8.70 -24.11
C GLU A 143 -7.75 -9.61 -25.18
N THR A 144 -8.46 -9.02 -26.14
CA THR A 144 -9.13 -9.77 -27.21
C THR A 144 -8.73 -9.23 -28.58
N LEU A 145 -8.56 -10.10 -29.57
CA LEU A 145 -8.30 -9.64 -30.94
C LEU A 145 -9.56 -9.04 -31.58
N ASP A 146 -10.69 -9.73 -31.43
CA ASP A 146 -12.00 -9.32 -31.92
C ASP A 146 -13.00 -9.40 -30.74
N PRO A 147 -13.36 -8.25 -30.12
CA PRO A 147 -14.23 -8.25 -28.95
C PRO A 147 -15.60 -8.87 -29.24
N TRP A 148 -15.96 -9.88 -28.44
CA TRP A 148 -17.23 -10.62 -28.54
C TRP A 148 -18.15 -10.41 -27.34
N PHE A 149 -17.66 -9.68 -26.33
CA PHE A 149 -18.31 -9.46 -25.05
C PHE A 149 -18.74 -8.00 -24.87
N ASN A 150 -19.72 -7.77 -24.01
CA ASN A 150 -20.14 -6.44 -23.59
C ASN A 150 -19.19 -5.93 -22.51
N SER A 151 -18.40 -4.90 -22.84
CA SER A 151 -17.39 -4.31 -21.95
C SER A 151 -17.93 -3.55 -20.75
N THR A 152 -19.24 -3.30 -20.68
CA THR A 152 -19.88 -2.60 -19.56
C THR A 152 -20.55 -3.57 -18.59
N ALA A 153 -21.05 -4.70 -19.10
CA ALA A 153 -21.75 -5.71 -18.32
C ALA A 153 -20.84 -6.85 -17.84
N THR A 154 -19.75 -7.15 -18.58
CA THR A 154 -18.80 -8.18 -18.18
C THR A 154 -18.01 -7.75 -16.95
N GLU A 155 -18.08 -8.55 -15.89
CA GLU A 155 -17.56 -8.17 -14.58
C GLU A 155 -17.09 -9.36 -13.75
N VAL A 156 -16.30 -9.03 -12.72
CA VAL A 156 -15.88 -9.94 -11.66
C VAL A 156 -16.58 -9.58 -10.36
N PHE A 157 -17.00 -10.59 -9.63
CA PHE A 157 -17.57 -10.49 -8.30
C PHE A 157 -16.65 -11.15 -7.28
N TYR A 158 -16.42 -10.42 -6.20
CA TYR A 158 -15.92 -10.98 -4.96
C TYR A 158 -17.12 -11.27 -4.05
N VAL A 159 -17.36 -12.56 -3.79
CA VAL A 159 -18.52 -13.01 -2.99
C VAL A 159 -18.18 -13.21 -1.51
N GLY A 160 -16.96 -12.85 -1.12
CA GLY A 160 -16.58 -12.72 0.28
C GLY A 160 -17.26 -11.52 0.93
N THR A 161 -17.01 -11.33 2.23
CA THR A 161 -17.71 -10.31 3.03
C THR A 161 -16.84 -9.14 3.48
N ASP A 162 -15.53 -9.20 3.23
CA ASP A 162 -14.53 -8.41 3.95
C ASP A 162 -13.84 -7.32 3.10
N LEU A 163 -14.27 -7.11 1.85
CA LEU A 163 -13.78 -6.05 0.96
C LEU A 163 -14.79 -4.89 0.82
N MET A 164 -15.58 -4.62 1.85
CA MET A 164 -16.56 -3.51 1.89
C MET A 164 -17.49 -3.47 0.66
N ASP A 165 -17.38 -2.46 -0.20
CA ASP A 165 -18.23 -2.24 -1.37
C ASP A 165 -17.91 -3.16 -2.54
N GLN A 166 -16.74 -3.82 -2.53
CA GLN A 166 -16.37 -4.83 -3.52
C GLN A 166 -16.93 -6.22 -3.18
N SER A 167 -17.30 -6.45 -1.92
CA SER A 167 -18.10 -7.61 -1.48
C SER A 167 -19.50 -7.52 -2.06
N ARG A 168 -19.78 -8.29 -3.11
CA ARG A 168 -21.00 -8.17 -3.91
C ARG A 168 -21.79 -9.46 -3.99
N THR A 169 -23.11 -9.33 -3.98
CA THR A 169 -24.05 -10.43 -4.23
C THR A 169 -24.01 -10.85 -5.69
N LEU A 170 -24.34 -12.12 -5.95
CA LEU A 170 -24.39 -12.70 -7.29
C LEU A 170 -25.78 -12.51 -7.93
N PRO A 171 -26.00 -11.56 -8.87
CA PRO A 171 -27.35 -11.15 -9.29
C PRO A 171 -28.21 -12.27 -9.87
N GLY A 172 -27.62 -13.11 -10.71
CA GLY A 172 -28.22 -14.25 -11.38
C GLY A 172 -28.16 -15.56 -10.58
N GLY A 173 -27.75 -15.52 -9.31
CA GLY A 173 -27.73 -16.69 -8.43
C GLY A 173 -29.12 -17.21 -8.01
N GLY A 174 -30.22 -16.55 -8.38
CA GLY A 174 -31.56 -16.94 -7.91
C GLY A 174 -31.77 -16.67 -6.41
N THR A 175 -32.89 -17.10 -5.83
CA THR A 175 -33.32 -16.60 -4.51
C THR A 175 -32.33 -16.88 -3.37
N LYS A 176 -31.57 -17.98 -3.42
CA LYS A 176 -30.70 -18.39 -2.32
C LYS A 176 -29.23 -18.07 -2.57
N LEU A 177 -28.69 -18.37 -3.76
CA LEU A 177 -27.27 -18.13 -4.03
C LEU A 177 -26.97 -16.63 -4.19
N THR A 178 -27.92 -15.81 -4.66
CA THR A 178 -27.74 -14.34 -4.70
C THR A 178 -27.49 -13.74 -3.32
N GLN A 179 -28.09 -14.30 -2.27
CA GLN A 179 -27.90 -13.81 -0.89
C GLN A 179 -26.83 -14.59 -0.13
N ALA A 180 -26.24 -15.59 -0.76
CA ALA A 180 -25.19 -16.38 -0.15
C ALA A 180 -23.89 -15.58 -0.16
N ILE A 181 -23.12 -15.74 0.91
CA ILE A 181 -21.82 -15.12 1.11
C ILE A 181 -20.81 -16.21 1.42
N ASN A 182 -19.56 -15.97 1.06
CA ASN A 182 -18.44 -16.85 1.36
C ASN A 182 -17.62 -16.25 2.51
N GLU A 183 -17.51 -16.92 3.65
CA GLU A 183 -16.65 -16.47 4.75
C GLU A 183 -15.33 -17.25 4.81
N PHE A 184 -15.14 -18.20 3.90
CA PHE A 184 -13.94 -19.04 3.83
C PHE A 184 -12.78 -18.35 3.10
N THR A 185 -13.10 -17.67 2.01
CA THR A 185 -12.17 -16.89 1.20
C THR A 185 -12.25 -15.45 1.67
N ARG A 186 -11.10 -14.92 2.06
CA ARG A 186 -10.92 -13.57 2.59
C ARG A 186 -9.89 -12.80 1.76
N GLY A 187 -9.75 -11.50 2.03
CA GLY A 187 -8.87 -10.60 1.28
C GLY A 187 -7.40 -11.01 1.20
N ASP A 188 -6.90 -11.80 2.17
CA ASP A 188 -5.53 -12.35 2.17
C ASP A 188 -5.28 -13.37 1.05
N GLN A 189 -6.36 -13.94 0.50
CA GLN A 189 -6.26 -15.02 -0.49
C GLN A 189 -6.33 -14.53 -1.93
N LEU A 190 -6.53 -13.23 -2.15
CA LEU A 190 -6.58 -12.61 -3.48
C LEU A 190 -5.32 -12.96 -4.28
N LYS A 191 -5.49 -13.13 -5.59
CA LYS A 191 -4.39 -13.41 -6.54
C LYS A 191 -4.73 -12.82 -7.89
N ARG A 192 -3.74 -12.34 -8.62
CA ARG A 192 -3.94 -11.96 -10.03
C ARG A 192 -4.27 -13.20 -10.86
N VAL A 193 -5.38 -13.17 -11.59
CA VAL A 193 -5.87 -14.31 -12.38
C VAL A 193 -6.15 -13.93 -13.83
N GLU A 194 -5.71 -14.78 -14.75
CA GLU A 194 -6.04 -14.73 -16.17
C GLU A 194 -7.01 -15.85 -16.55
N LEU A 195 -8.18 -15.49 -17.06
CA LEU A 195 -9.10 -16.38 -17.74
C LEU A 195 -8.77 -16.40 -19.24
N ARG A 196 -8.23 -17.52 -19.73
CA ARG A 196 -7.70 -17.68 -21.09
C ARG A 196 -8.63 -18.57 -21.92
N PHE A 197 -9.10 -18.06 -23.07
CA PHE A 197 -10.00 -18.77 -23.98
C PHE A 197 -9.25 -19.50 -25.11
N GLY A 198 -9.72 -20.69 -25.46
CA GLY A 198 -9.12 -21.58 -26.45
C GLY A 198 -8.71 -22.94 -25.86
N ASP A 199 -8.52 -23.94 -26.73
CA ASP A 199 -8.20 -25.32 -26.31
C ASP A 199 -6.74 -25.44 -25.84
N THR A 200 -6.56 -25.90 -24.60
CA THR A 200 -5.25 -26.21 -24.01
C THR A 200 -5.09 -27.68 -23.64
N GLY A 201 -6.11 -28.52 -23.87
CA GLY A 201 -6.17 -29.90 -23.41
C GLY A 201 -6.42 -30.07 -21.90
N LYS A 202 -6.51 -28.97 -21.13
CA LYS A 202 -6.86 -28.95 -19.69
C LYS A 202 -8.06 -28.05 -19.39
N ASN A 203 -9.05 -28.04 -20.28
CA ASN A 203 -10.21 -27.17 -20.17
C ASN A 203 -11.43 -27.89 -19.60
N LYS A 204 -11.29 -28.50 -18.41
CA LYS A 204 -12.43 -29.11 -17.73
C LYS A 204 -12.94 -28.25 -16.59
N ALA A 205 -14.26 -28.25 -16.39
CA ALA A 205 -14.90 -27.51 -15.32
C ALA A 205 -15.89 -28.38 -14.55
N PHE A 206 -16.05 -28.09 -13.26
CA PHE A 206 -17.13 -28.64 -12.45
C PHE A 206 -18.47 -28.01 -12.85
N ARG A 207 -19.46 -28.84 -13.13
CA ARG A 207 -20.80 -28.42 -13.53
C ARG A 207 -21.76 -28.52 -12.35
N TYR A 208 -22.50 -27.45 -12.10
CA TYR A 208 -23.52 -27.40 -11.07
C TYR A 208 -24.86 -26.99 -11.67
N LEU A 209 -25.94 -27.57 -11.14
CA LEU A 209 -27.28 -27.38 -11.67
C LEU A 209 -28.20 -26.77 -10.61
N MET A 210 -28.84 -25.67 -10.97
CA MET A 210 -29.87 -25.04 -10.15
C MET A 210 -31.25 -25.60 -10.48
N GLY A 211 -32.01 -25.97 -9.45
CA GLY A 211 -33.47 -26.09 -9.59
C GLY A 211 -34.05 -27.51 -9.67
N TYR A 212 -33.26 -28.55 -9.42
CA TYR A 212 -33.65 -29.95 -9.69
C TYR A 212 -33.77 -30.86 -8.46
N VAL A 213 -33.07 -30.57 -7.37
CA VAL A 213 -33.00 -31.47 -6.21
C VAL A 213 -33.78 -30.89 -5.04
N GLY A 214 -34.68 -31.68 -4.46
CA GLY A 214 -35.41 -31.33 -3.25
C GLY A 214 -36.89 -31.71 -3.28
N PRO A 215 -37.56 -31.70 -2.12
CA PRO A 215 -38.87 -32.35 -1.95
C PRO A 215 -40.05 -31.55 -2.53
N ALA A 216 -39.84 -30.30 -2.94
CA ALA A 216 -40.87 -29.45 -3.55
C ALA A 216 -40.25 -28.32 -4.40
N ILE A 217 -41.01 -27.79 -5.36
CA ILE A 217 -40.55 -26.76 -6.32
C ILE A 217 -39.84 -25.55 -5.66
N PRO A 218 -40.35 -24.93 -4.57
CA PRO A 218 -39.66 -23.80 -3.95
C PRO A 218 -38.28 -24.16 -3.40
N LEU A 219 -38.12 -25.37 -2.84
CA LEU A 219 -36.84 -25.84 -2.29
C LEU A 219 -35.89 -26.30 -3.41
N GLN A 220 -36.43 -26.87 -4.48
CA GLN A 220 -35.65 -27.22 -5.67
C GLN A 220 -34.99 -25.99 -6.28
N ARG A 221 -35.73 -24.87 -6.44
CA ARG A 221 -35.20 -23.57 -6.90
C ARG A 221 -34.13 -22.96 -6.00
N GLN A 222 -33.90 -23.51 -4.82
CA GLN A 222 -32.88 -23.09 -3.86
C GLN A 222 -31.74 -24.10 -3.76
N SER A 223 -31.69 -25.08 -4.66
CA SER A 223 -30.66 -26.12 -4.74
C SER A 223 -29.70 -25.85 -5.90
N TYR A 224 -28.41 -26.12 -5.71
CA TYR A 224 -27.32 -25.85 -6.65
C TYR A 224 -26.32 -27.02 -6.60
N TYR A 225 -26.79 -28.21 -6.97
CA TYR A 225 -26.04 -29.44 -6.76
C TYR A 225 -25.05 -29.70 -7.89
N TYR A 226 -23.94 -30.34 -7.52
CA TYR A 226 -23.02 -30.93 -8.47
C TYR A 226 -23.73 -31.87 -9.43
N ALA A 227 -23.52 -31.70 -10.74
CA ALA A 227 -24.39 -32.31 -11.75
C ALA A 227 -24.37 -33.85 -11.76
N ALA A 228 -23.28 -34.49 -11.29
CA ALA A 228 -23.24 -35.95 -11.12
C ALA A 228 -24.27 -36.47 -10.11
N GLY A 229 -24.70 -35.63 -9.17
CA GLY A 229 -25.78 -35.93 -8.23
C GLY A 229 -27.19 -35.70 -8.76
N VAL A 230 -27.34 -35.09 -9.93
CA VAL A 230 -28.66 -34.81 -10.53
C VAL A 230 -28.97 -35.91 -11.54
N THR A 231 -29.35 -37.08 -11.03
CA THR A 231 -29.70 -38.25 -11.85
C THR A 231 -30.93 -38.94 -11.29
N THR A 232 -31.49 -39.88 -12.05
CA THR A 232 -32.61 -40.72 -11.59
C THR A 232 -32.26 -41.65 -10.43
N ALA A 233 -30.97 -41.83 -10.13
CA ALA A 233 -30.50 -42.61 -8.99
C ALA A 233 -30.57 -41.82 -7.67
N ASN A 234 -30.60 -40.48 -7.74
CA ASN A 234 -30.74 -39.64 -6.56
C ASN A 234 -32.24 -39.57 -6.16
N PRO A 235 -32.64 -40.07 -4.98
CA PRO A 235 -34.04 -40.07 -4.55
C PRO A 235 -34.63 -38.68 -4.34
N ASP A 236 -33.80 -37.65 -4.16
CA ASP A 236 -34.24 -36.26 -3.99
C ASP A 236 -34.51 -35.55 -5.33
N VAL A 237 -34.24 -36.21 -6.46
CA VAL A 237 -34.61 -35.75 -7.80
C VAL A 237 -36.01 -36.28 -8.14
N ILE A 238 -37.03 -35.48 -7.85
CA ILE A 238 -38.45 -35.84 -8.04
C ILE A 238 -39.12 -35.11 -9.21
N VAL A 239 -38.33 -34.49 -10.08
CA VAL A 239 -38.78 -33.71 -11.25
C VAL A 239 -38.37 -34.40 -12.55
N ASP A 240 -38.98 -33.98 -13.67
CA ASP A 240 -38.50 -34.36 -14.99
C ASP A 240 -37.12 -33.72 -15.24
N ILE A 241 -36.15 -34.54 -15.61
CA ILE A 241 -34.76 -34.16 -15.90
C ILE A 241 -34.39 -34.42 -17.37
N SER A 242 -35.40 -34.64 -18.23
CA SER A 242 -35.22 -34.85 -19.67
C SER A 242 -34.65 -33.63 -20.39
N GLU A 243 -34.77 -32.43 -19.80
CA GLU A 243 -34.19 -31.18 -20.32
C GLU A 243 -32.68 -31.04 -20.05
N ILE A 244 -32.10 -31.87 -19.18
CA ILE A 244 -30.68 -31.82 -18.85
C ILE A 244 -29.88 -32.58 -19.92
N GLY A 245 -29.07 -31.86 -20.70
CA GLY A 245 -28.04 -32.44 -21.54
C GLY A 245 -26.89 -33.01 -20.69
N LYS A 246 -26.17 -34.02 -21.22
CA LYS A 246 -25.03 -34.67 -20.52
C LYS A 246 -25.39 -35.08 -19.08
N LEU A 247 -26.53 -35.77 -18.91
CA LEU A 247 -27.09 -36.11 -17.60
C LEU A 247 -26.09 -36.90 -16.73
N GLY A 248 -25.85 -36.42 -15.51
CA GLY A 248 -24.91 -37.03 -14.57
C GLY A 248 -23.44 -36.73 -14.85
N GLU A 249 -23.12 -35.94 -15.87
CA GLU A 249 -21.76 -35.48 -16.14
C GLU A 249 -21.46 -34.24 -15.28
N GLY A 250 -20.79 -34.46 -14.16
CA GLY A 250 -20.36 -33.39 -13.25
C GLY A 250 -19.09 -32.66 -13.69
N ILE A 251 -18.31 -33.22 -14.61
CA ILE A 251 -17.17 -32.54 -15.22
C ILE A 251 -17.38 -32.53 -16.73
N VAL A 252 -17.31 -31.36 -17.33
CA VAL A 252 -17.50 -31.16 -18.76
C VAL A 252 -16.37 -30.30 -19.33
N ASP A 253 -16.20 -30.35 -20.65
CA ASP A 253 -15.25 -29.49 -21.36
C ASP A 253 -15.83 -28.07 -21.49
N VAL A 254 -14.97 -27.08 -21.30
CA VAL A 254 -15.28 -25.64 -21.40
C VAL A 254 -14.30 -24.95 -22.35
N PRO A 255 -14.63 -23.77 -22.90
CA PRO A 255 -13.75 -23.10 -23.85
C PRO A 255 -12.60 -22.30 -23.20
N PHE A 256 -12.43 -22.39 -21.88
CA PHE A 256 -11.48 -21.55 -21.13
C PHE A 256 -10.68 -22.32 -20.08
N THR A 257 -9.63 -21.67 -19.59
CA THR A 257 -8.85 -22.07 -18.41
C THR A 257 -8.58 -20.84 -17.54
N ALA A 258 -8.43 -21.03 -16.23
CA ALA A 258 -8.06 -19.95 -15.32
C ALA A 258 -6.65 -20.17 -14.77
N TRP A 259 -5.84 -19.13 -14.73
CA TRP A 259 -4.44 -19.19 -14.32
C TRP A 259 -4.15 -18.11 -13.30
N VAL A 260 -3.60 -18.48 -12.15
CA VAL A 260 -2.86 -17.50 -11.35
C VAL A 260 -1.64 -17.12 -12.17
N VAL A 261 -1.43 -15.82 -12.33
CA VAL A 261 -0.27 -15.24 -13.01
C VAL A 261 0.11 -14.03 -12.18
N ASP A 262 0.92 -14.29 -11.17
CA ASP A 262 1.20 -13.36 -10.10
C ASP A 262 2.70 -13.30 -9.81
N ASP A 263 3.21 -12.11 -9.53
CA ASP A 263 4.64 -11.92 -9.30
C ASP A 263 5.13 -12.62 -8.02
N TYR A 264 4.27 -12.71 -6.99
CA TYR A 264 4.58 -13.38 -5.74
C TYR A 264 4.23 -14.88 -5.79
N TYR A 265 3.00 -15.22 -6.21
CA TYR A 265 2.51 -16.60 -6.19
C TYR A 265 2.96 -17.45 -7.39
N GLY A 266 3.55 -16.83 -8.42
CA GLY A 266 3.98 -17.48 -9.64
C GLY A 266 2.83 -17.79 -10.61
N GLU A 267 3.02 -18.80 -11.47
CA GLU A 267 2.03 -19.18 -12.48
C GLU A 267 1.57 -20.64 -12.33
N TYR A 268 0.26 -20.84 -12.17
CA TYR A 268 -0.36 -22.17 -12.15
C TYR A 268 -1.86 -22.11 -12.50
N GLN A 269 -2.41 -23.22 -12.99
CA GLN A 269 -3.82 -23.31 -13.38
C GLN A 269 -4.72 -23.54 -12.16
N LEU A 270 -5.86 -22.85 -12.10
CA LEU A 270 -6.91 -23.05 -11.10
C LEU A 270 -7.99 -24.01 -11.61
N ALA A 271 -8.57 -24.75 -10.67
CA ALA A 271 -9.81 -25.47 -10.92
C ALA A 271 -10.97 -24.48 -11.11
N VAL A 272 -11.88 -24.80 -12.03
CA VAL A 272 -13.01 -23.95 -12.37
C VAL A 272 -14.31 -24.72 -12.32
N GLY A 273 -15.41 -24.00 -12.13
CA GLY A 273 -16.75 -24.53 -12.29
C GLY A 273 -17.68 -23.52 -12.96
N PHE A 274 -18.88 -23.96 -13.30
CA PHE A 274 -19.95 -23.06 -13.75
C PHE A 274 -21.32 -23.56 -13.31
N LEU A 275 -22.30 -22.66 -13.35
CA LEU A 275 -23.68 -22.93 -12.99
C LEU A 275 -24.55 -22.93 -14.23
N GLU A 276 -25.46 -23.90 -14.33
CA GLU A 276 -26.57 -23.84 -15.27
C GLU A 276 -27.89 -23.87 -14.52
N LYS A 277 -28.85 -23.10 -14.99
CA LYS A 277 -30.20 -23.10 -14.44
C LYS A 277 -31.11 -24.03 -15.23
N ARG A 278 -32.11 -24.56 -14.54
CA ARG A 278 -33.26 -25.19 -15.20
C ARG A 278 -33.95 -24.26 -16.19
N VAL A 279 -34.56 -24.84 -17.23
CA VAL A 279 -35.15 -24.09 -18.35
C VAL A 279 -36.22 -23.12 -17.89
N SER A 280 -37.05 -23.51 -16.91
CA SER A 280 -38.10 -22.63 -16.40
C SER A 280 -37.60 -21.43 -15.58
N GLU A 281 -36.30 -21.36 -15.27
CA GLU A 281 -35.66 -20.22 -14.61
C GLU A 281 -34.75 -19.42 -15.57
N GLY A 282 -34.85 -19.68 -16.88
CA GLY A 282 -34.14 -18.92 -17.93
C GLY A 282 -32.79 -19.50 -18.36
N GLY A 283 -32.38 -20.66 -17.84
CA GLY A 283 -31.14 -21.34 -18.26
C GLY A 283 -31.33 -22.33 -19.41
N ASN A 284 -30.22 -22.95 -19.81
CA ASN A 284 -30.14 -23.98 -20.83
C ASN A 284 -29.15 -25.07 -20.37
N PRO A 285 -29.58 -26.04 -19.55
CA PRO A 285 -28.68 -26.95 -18.85
C PRO A 285 -28.25 -28.11 -19.75
N ASP A 286 -27.47 -27.81 -20.79
CA ASP A 286 -27.01 -28.77 -21.80
C ASP A 286 -25.59 -29.30 -21.54
N GLY A 287 -24.90 -28.73 -20.56
CA GLY A 287 -23.53 -29.07 -20.19
C GLY A 287 -22.51 -28.43 -21.11
N GLU A 288 -22.85 -27.31 -21.75
CA GLU A 288 -21.98 -26.44 -22.49
C GLU A 288 -22.09 -25.03 -21.91
N TRP A 289 -20.96 -24.46 -21.48
CA TRP A 289 -20.97 -23.08 -21.00
C TRP A 289 -21.30 -22.13 -22.16
N ASP A 290 -22.47 -21.50 -22.11
CA ASP A 290 -22.90 -20.45 -23.03
C ASP A 290 -23.63 -19.32 -22.28
N PRO A 291 -22.96 -18.20 -21.98
CA PRO A 291 -23.57 -17.16 -21.18
C PRO A 291 -24.65 -16.35 -21.90
N GLY A 292 -24.78 -16.49 -23.23
CA GLY A 292 -25.63 -15.63 -24.02
C GLY A 292 -25.27 -14.15 -23.86
N THR A 293 -26.23 -13.26 -24.14
CA THR A 293 -26.06 -11.81 -23.98
C THR A 293 -26.33 -11.31 -22.56
N ASP A 294 -26.82 -12.20 -21.68
CA ASP A 294 -27.22 -11.89 -20.31
C ASP A 294 -26.89 -13.08 -19.40
N ALA A 295 -25.68 -13.07 -18.84
CA ALA A 295 -25.20 -14.10 -17.94
C ALA A 295 -26.03 -14.17 -16.63
N ASP A 296 -26.62 -13.05 -16.19
CA ASP A 296 -27.47 -13.03 -15.00
C ASP A 296 -28.78 -13.78 -15.25
N ALA A 297 -29.34 -13.64 -16.46
CA ALA A 297 -30.53 -14.38 -16.86
C ALA A 297 -30.23 -15.88 -17.01
N THR A 298 -29.20 -16.25 -17.78
CA THR A 298 -28.85 -17.66 -18.04
C THR A 298 -28.32 -18.37 -16.80
N GLY A 299 -27.59 -17.65 -15.94
CA GLY A 299 -26.94 -18.18 -14.73
C GLY A 299 -25.52 -18.70 -14.95
N GLU A 300 -24.98 -18.54 -16.16
CA GLU A 300 -23.72 -19.13 -16.64
C GLU A 300 -22.48 -18.37 -16.15
N TYR A 301 -22.36 -18.29 -14.82
CA TYR A 301 -21.17 -17.74 -14.18
C TYR A 301 -20.03 -18.72 -14.22
N ILE A 302 -18.82 -18.20 -14.35
CA ILE A 302 -17.60 -18.96 -14.15
C ILE A 302 -17.13 -18.76 -12.71
N PHE A 303 -16.92 -19.86 -12.00
CA PHE A 303 -16.40 -19.88 -10.63
C PHE A 303 -14.95 -20.31 -10.63
N LEU A 304 -14.07 -19.48 -10.08
CA LEU A 304 -12.64 -19.75 -9.99
C LEU A 304 -12.34 -20.23 -8.58
N PHE A 305 -12.07 -21.52 -8.39
CA PHE A 305 -11.75 -22.06 -7.07
C PHE A 305 -10.31 -21.74 -6.70
N ASN A 306 -10.05 -21.37 -5.44
CA ASN A 306 -8.71 -21.17 -4.91
C ASN A 306 -8.00 -22.52 -4.65
N THR A 307 -8.00 -23.39 -5.65
CA THR A 307 -7.33 -24.70 -5.64
C THR A 307 -6.69 -24.94 -7.01
N PRO A 308 -5.45 -25.46 -7.07
CA PRO A 308 -4.85 -25.87 -8.33
C PRO A 308 -5.72 -26.86 -9.10
N TYR A 309 -5.75 -26.70 -10.42
CA TYR A 309 -6.53 -27.55 -11.34
C TYR A 309 -6.19 -29.04 -11.14
N ASP A 310 -4.90 -29.36 -11.11
CA ASP A 310 -4.41 -30.75 -11.03
C ASP A 310 -4.70 -31.41 -9.65
N ASP A 311 -5.02 -30.64 -8.61
CA ASP A 311 -5.38 -31.18 -7.29
C ASP A 311 -6.84 -31.63 -7.25
N LEU A 312 -7.73 -30.96 -7.99
CA LEU A 312 -9.16 -31.27 -8.02
C LEU A 312 -9.57 -32.12 -9.21
N MET A 313 -9.01 -31.87 -10.39
CA MET A 313 -9.42 -32.54 -11.62
C MET A 313 -8.83 -33.94 -11.71
N PRO A 314 -9.65 -34.97 -12.01
CA PRO A 314 -9.17 -36.34 -12.14
C PRO A 314 -8.22 -36.47 -13.33
N THR A 315 -7.19 -37.30 -13.17
CA THR A 315 -6.24 -37.61 -14.24
C THR A 315 -6.76 -38.68 -15.20
N ASP A 316 -7.70 -39.53 -14.76
CA ASP A 316 -8.40 -40.52 -15.59
C ASP A 316 -9.85 -40.06 -15.88
N PRO A 317 -10.24 -39.93 -17.16
CA PRO A 317 -11.60 -39.57 -17.55
C PRO A 317 -12.68 -40.62 -17.20
N ASN A 318 -12.32 -41.82 -16.73
CA ASN A 318 -13.26 -42.88 -16.32
C ASN A 318 -13.42 -43.02 -14.81
N GLU A 319 -12.75 -42.19 -14.00
CA GLU A 319 -12.87 -42.22 -12.55
C GLU A 319 -14.25 -41.71 -12.12
N VAL A 320 -14.93 -42.43 -11.21
CA VAL A 320 -16.21 -41.97 -10.66
C VAL A 320 -15.95 -40.66 -9.94
N VAL A 321 -16.54 -39.61 -10.47
CA VAL A 321 -16.05 -38.23 -10.37
C VAL A 321 -15.95 -37.75 -8.92
N GLY A 322 -14.72 -37.67 -8.39
CA GLY A 322 -14.35 -36.84 -7.24
C GLY A 322 -14.97 -37.14 -5.88
N LEU A 323 -15.58 -38.31 -5.61
CA LEU A 323 -16.08 -38.60 -4.25
C LEU A 323 -14.94 -38.51 -3.21
N GLY A 324 -15.17 -37.80 -2.12
CA GLY A 324 -14.13 -37.48 -1.13
C GLY A 324 -13.52 -36.09 -1.30
N LYS A 325 -14.14 -35.19 -2.08
CA LYS A 325 -13.67 -33.81 -2.26
C LYS A 325 -14.82 -32.82 -2.03
N VAL A 326 -14.50 -31.64 -1.53
CA VAL A 326 -15.51 -30.63 -1.18
C VAL A 326 -16.34 -30.16 -2.37
N HIS A 327 -15.76 -30.07 -3.57
CA HIS A 327 -16.43 -29.53 -4.75
C HIS A 327 -17.42 -30.51 -5.39
N THR A 328 -17.31 -31.80 -5.10
CA THR A 328 -18.05 -32.89 -5.76
C THR A 328 -18.95 -33.65 -4.80
N GLY A 329 -18.49 -33.88 -3.56
CA GLY A 329 -19.22 -34.57 -2.51
C GLY A 329 -18.38 -35.62 -1.80
N TYR A 330 -18.95 -36.23 -0.74
CA TYR A 330 -18.29 -37.24 0.09
C TYR A 330 -19.13 -38.50 0.23
N GLN A 331 -18.45 -39.66 0.26
CA GLN A 331 -19.08 -40.96 0.46
C GLN A 331 -18.95 -41.36 1.94
N GLY A 332 -20.05 -41.26 2.69
CA GLY A 332 -20.18 -41.91 3.99
C GLY A 332 -20.96 -43.23 3.87
N ILE A 333 -21.80 -43.51 4.87
CA ILE A 333 -22.85 -44.54 4.83
C ILE A 333 -23.77 -44.27 3.63
N GLU A 334 -24.09 -43.00 3.41
CA GLU A 334 -24.80 -42.51 2.24
C GLU A 334 -23.93 -41.48 1.50
N LEU A 335 -24.21 -41.32 0.22
CA LEU A 335 -23.52 -40.35 -0.62
C LEU A 335 -24.13 -38.96 -0.41
N THR A 336 -23.30 -37.98 -0.05
CA THR A 336 -23.68 -36.57 0.00
C THR A 336 -23.02 -35.82 -1.13
N TRP A 337 -23.83 -35.22 -1.99
CA TRP A 337 -23.39 -34.42 -3.12
C TRP A 337 -23.09 -32.98 -2.72
N ALA A 338 -22.08 -32.38 -3.33
CA ALA A 338 -21.76 -30.97 -3.10
C ALA A 338 -22.90 -30.05 -3.57
N ASN A 339 -23.13 -28.99 -2.81
CA ASN A 339 -24.15 -27.97 -3.07
C ASN A 339 -23.54 -26.59 -2.88
N PHE A 340 -23.68 -25.72 -3.88
CA PHE A 340 -23.03 -24.40 -3.88
C PHE A 340 -23.50 -23.44 -2.79
N VAL A 341 -24.67 -23.68 -2.20
CA VAL A 341 -25.15 -22.90 -1.03
C VAL A 341 -24.66 -23.47 0.31
N GLY A 342 -23.67 -24.36 0.28
CA GLY A 342 -23.15 -25.09 1.42
C GLY A 342 -23.83 -26.44 1.62
N TYR A 343 -23.08 -27.40 2.17
CA TYR A 343 -23.57 -28.71 2.58
C TYR A 343 -22.74 -29.26 3.75
N GLU A 344 -23.30 -30.23 4.46
CA GLU A 344 -22.62 -30.88 5.59
C GLU A 344 -21.96 -32.17 5.11
N ILE A 345 -20.66 -32.31 5.37
CA ILE A 345 -19.98 -33.59 5.19
C ILE A 345 -20.42 -34.53 6.33
N PRO A 346 -20.86 -35.77 6.04
CA PRO A 346 -21.25 -36.73 7.08
C PRO A 346 -20.17 -36.95 8.15
N GLU A 347 -20.57 -37.18 9.40
CA GLU A 347 -19.63 -37.38 10.52
C GLU A 347 -18.80 -38.66 10.38
N ASP A 348 -19.34 -39.67 9.70
CA ASP A 348 -18.68 -40.97 9.48
C ASP A 348 -17.58 -40.93 8.40
N VAL A 349 -17.47 -39.83 7.66
CA VAL A 349 -16.38 -39.54 6.71
C VAL A 349 -15.15 -39.08 7.49
N THR A 350 -14.38 -40.03 8.01
CA THR A 350 -13.25 -39.76 8.92
C THR A 350 -12.04 -39.08 8.27
N GLU A 351 -11.95 -39.12 6.94
CA GLU A 351 -10.89 -38.51 6.14
C GLU A 351 -11.05 -37.01 5.91
N ALA A 352 -12.27 -36.48 6.05
CA ALA A 352 -12.55 -35.06 5.85
C ALA A 352 -11.99 -34.23 7.01
N THR A 353 -11.09 -33.30 6.68
CA THR A 353 -10.44 -32.43 7.66
C THR A 353 -11.40 -31.38 8.22
N PRO A 354 -11.08 -30.72 9.36
CA PRO A 354 -11.85 -29.58 9.84
C PRO A 354 -11.98 -28.46 8.79
N THR A 355 -10.91 -28.23 8.00
CA THR A 355 -10.92 -27.27 6.90
C THR A 355 -11.87 -27.68 5.78
N ASP A 356 -11.90 -28.97 5.41
CA ASP A 356 -12.84 -29.47 4.40
C ASP A 356 -14.29 -29.28 4.83
N ARG A 357 -14.59 -29.56 6.11
CA ARG A 357 -15.92 -29.38 6.68
C ARG A 357 -16.34 -27.92 6.72
N LEU A 358 -15.43 -27.03 7.11
CA LEU A 358 -15.67 -25.59 7.08
C LEU A 358 -15.91 -25.10 5.65
N MET A 359 -15.07 -25.50 4.70
CA MET A 359 -15.20 -25.16 3.29
C MET A 359 -16.52 -25.67 2.69
N ALA A 360 -16.89 -26.93 2.95
CA ALA A 360 -18.13 -27.52 2.46
C ALA A 360 -19.38 -26.82 3.01
N SER A 361 -19.34 -26.41 4.29
CA SER A 361 -20.45 -25.69 4.92
C SER A 361 -20.63 -24.26 4.41
N ASN A 362 -19.59 -23.66 3.81
CA ASN A 362 -19.64 -22.33 3.22
C ASN A 362 -20.25 -22.36 1.82
N ALA A 363 -21.06 -21.36 1.50
CA ALA A 363 -21.50 -21.17 0.13
C ALA A 363 -20.29 -20.85 -0.77
N PHE A 364 -20.31 -21.31 -2.01
CA PHE A 364 -19.19 -21.18 -2.96
C PHE A 364 -17.86 -21.85 -2.56
N PHE A 365 -17.81 -22.63 -1.47
CA PHE A 365 -16.62 -23.37 -1.04
C PHE A 365 -15.41 -22.46 -0.77
N ASN A 366 -14.34 -22.54 -1.58
CA ASN A 366 -13.16 -21.68 -1.55
C ASN A 366 -13.04 -20.84 -2.83
N ILE A 367 -14.15 -20.33 -3.33
CA ILE A 367 -14.12 -19.52 -4.54
C ILE A 367 -13.27 -18.26 -4.34
N LEU A 368 -12.36 -18.02 -5.28
CA LEU A 368 -11.58 -16.80 -5.33
C LEU A 368 -12.37 -15.67 -6.00
N TYR A 369 -12.89 -15.95 -7.20
CA TYR A 369 -13.65 -15.00 -8.01
C TYR A 369 -14.83 -15.67 -8.69
N THR A 370 -15.92 -14.93 -8.83
CA THR A 370 -17.01 -15.28 -9.76
C THR A 370 -16.98 -14.33 -10.94
N VAL A 371 -17.08 -14.85 -12.15
CA VAL A 371 -16.98 -14.05 -13.37
C VAL A 371 -18.28 -14.18 -14.18
N ALA A 372 -18.82 -13.03 -14.59
CA ALA A 372 -19.91 -12.95 -15.55
C ALA A 372 -19.40 -12.35 -16.86
N ILE A 373 -19.51 -13.10 -17.95
CA ILE A 373 -19.20 -12.60 -19.28
C ILE A 373 -20.49 -12.51 -20.06
N HIS A 374 -20.82 -11.32 -20.54
CA HIS A 374 -22.01 -11.10 -21.36
C HIS A 374 -21.57 -11.00 -22.80
N ARG A 375 -22.10 -11.83 -23.71
CA ARG A 375 -21.87 -11.62 -25.15
C ARG A 375 -22.43 -10.26 -25.56
N ASP A 376 -21.74 -9.55 -26.44
CA ASP A 376 -22.22 -8.26 -26.96
C ASP A 376 -23.51 -8.45 -27.76
N THR A 377 -23.51 -9.48 -28.63
CA THR A 377 -24.70 -9.90 -29.38
C THR A 377 -24.73 -11.42 -29.54
N THR A 378 -25.93 -11.97 -29.78
CA THR A 378 -26.13 -13.40 -29.96
C THR A 378 -25.31 -13.94 -31.14
N GLY A 379 -24.56 -15.03 -30.92
CA GLY A 379 -23.79 -15.72 -31.95
C GLY A 379 -22.41 -15.12 -32.24
N LEU A 380 -22.01 -14.04 -31.55
CA LEU A 380 -20.59 -13.68 -31.42
C LEU A 380 -19.94 -14.60 -30.39
N ASP A 381 -18.73 -15.03 -30.69
CA ASP A 381 -18.01 -15.99 -29.86
C ASP A 381 -16.54 -15.61 -29.72
N TYR A 382 -15.89 -16.22 -28.72
CA TYR A 382 -14.48 -15.98 -28.43
C TYR A 382 -13.56 -16.39 -29.57
N THR A 383 -12.41 -15.71 -29.64
CA THR A 383 -11.28 -16.14 -30.45
C THR A 383 -10.27 -16.85 -29.56
N THR A 384 -9.67 -17.95 -30.05
CA THR A 384 -8.58 -18.62 -29.33
C THR A 384 -7.45 -17.63 -29.07
N GLY A 385 -7.07 -17.49 -27.80
CA GLY A 385 -6.08 -16.52 -27.34
C GLY A 385 -6.68 -15.30 -26.65
N ASP A 386 -7.99 -15.09 -26.69
CA ASP A 386 -8.66 -14.04 -25.92
C ASP A 386 -8.46 -14.28 -24.41
N LYS A 387 -8.28 -13.19 -23.65
CA LYS A 387 -8.09 -13.24 -22.19
C LYS A 387 -8.91 -12.20 -21.47
N PHE A 388 -9.33 -12.55 -20.26
CA PHE A 388 -9.78 -11.61 -19.25
C PHE A 388 -8.88 -11.70 -18.04
N ILE A 389 -8.49 -10.56 -17.50
CA ILE A 389 -7.50 -10.42 -16.44
C ILE A 389 -8.18 -9.75 -15.25
N ILE A 390 -8.11 -10.42 -14.11
CA ILE A 390 -8.54 -9.92 -12.81
C ILE A 390 -7.26 -9.48 -12.09
N ASN A 391 -7.02 -8.17 -12.01
CA ASN A 391 -5.89 -7.64 -11.26
C ASN A 391 -6.27 -7.46 -9.78
N VAL A 392 -5.27 -7.59 -8.92
CA VAL A 392 -5.33 -7.10 -7.55
C VAL A 392 -4.63 -5.75 -7.56
N GLU A 393 -5.36 -4.69 -7.24
CA GLU A 393 -4.82 -3.32 -7.19
C GLU A 393 -4.02 -3.11 -5.90
N THR A 394 -4.44 -3.73 -4.81
CA THR A 394 -3.78 -3.64 -3.50
C THR A 394 -3.81 -4.99 -2.81
N TYR A 395 -2.62 -5.55 -2.58
CA TYR A 395 -2.45 -6.73 -1.75
C TYR A 395 -2.40 -6.31 -0.29
N PRO A 396 -3.27 -6.86 0.57
CA PRO A 396 -3.20 -6.55 1.97
C PRO A 396 -2.00 -7.23 2.63
N TYR A 397 -1.60 -6.76 3.80
CA TYR A 397 -0.68 -7.53 4.63
C TYR A 397 -1.30 -8.87 5.05
N THR A 398 -0.45 -9.88 5.17
CA THR A 398 -0.75 -11.25 5.54
C THR A 398 0.33 -11.76 6.50
N ALA A 399 0.16 -12.98 7.01
CA ALA A 399 1.19 -13.63 7.83
C ALA A 399 2.48 -13.97 7.06
N LEU A 400 2.51 -13.79 5.74
CA LEU A 400 3.70 -13.96 4.91
C LEU A 400 4.57 -12.69 4.85
N ASP A 401 3.99 -11.53 5.16
CA ASP A 401 4.66 -10.24 5.03
C ASP A 401 5.66 -9.99 6.17
N VAL A 402 6.90 -9.73 5.79
CA VAL A 402 8.03 -9.52 6.69
C VAL A 402 8.85 -8.32 6.22
N TYR A 403 9.07 -7.38 7.15
CA TYR A 403 9.92 -6.23 6.93
C TYR A 403 11.00 -6.16 8.00
N GLN A 404 12.21 -5.75 7.63
CA GLN A 404 13.33 -5.64 8.58
C GLN A 404 14.06 -4.32 8.43
N PHE A 405 14.64 -3.85 9.53
CA PHE A 405 15.51 -2.68 9.54
C PHE A 405 16.54 -2.76 10.67
N GLN A 406 17.56 -1.92 10.57
CA GLN A 406 18.58 -1.77 11.60
C GLN A 406 18.68 -0.31 12.03
N THR A 407 18.68 -0.05 13.33
CA THR A 407 18.94 1.30 13.85
C THR A 407 20.45 1.57 13.94
N VAL A 408 20.84 2.82 14.16
CA VAL A 408 22.23 3.19 14.48
C VAL A 408 22.33 3.48 15.98
N ALA A 409 23.20 2.77 16.68
CA ALA A 409 23.35 2.89 18.13
C ALA A 409 23.63 4.36 18.54
N GLY A 410 22.83 4.89 19.46
CA GLY A 410 22.92 6.27 19.93
C GLY A 410 22.62 7.34 18.88
N GLY A 411 22.12 6.97 17.70
CA GLY A 411 21.87 7.88 16.58
C GLY A 411 23.12 8.62 16.09
N ILE A 412 24.30 8.00 16.28
CA ILE A 412 25.58 8.58 15.88
C ILE A 412 25.54 8.85 14.37
N LEU A 413 25.72 10.11 13.98
CA LEU A 413 25.79 10.49 12.58
C LEU A 413 26.89 9.69 11.87
N THR A 414 26.53 9.09 10.75
CA THR A 414 27.49 8.45 9.85
C THR A 414 28.42 9.51 9.23
N GLU A 415 29.60 9.10 8.80
CA GLU A 415 30.55 10.03 8.15
C GLU A 415 29.95 10.73 6.92
N ASN A 416 29.03 10.05 6.22
CA ASN A 416 28.32 10.63 5.09
C ASN A 416 27.33 11.72 5.52
N GLU A 417 26.56 11.50 6.59
CA GLU A 417 25.64 12.51 7.12
C GLU A 417 26.38 13.73 7.66
N GLU A 418 27.48 13.53 8.39
CA GLU A 418 28.33 14.64 8.85
C GLU A 418 28.89 15.44 7.67
N ARG A 419 29.23 14.76 6.56
CA ARG A 419 29.69 15.40 5.32
C ARG A 419 28.58 16.20 4.63
N GLU A 420 27.34 15.69 4.60
CA GLU A 420 26.19 16.45 4.10
C GLU A 420 25.89 17.68 4.96
N LEU A 421 26.03 17.59 6.29
CA LEU A 421 25.94 18.75 7.18
C LEU A 421 27.02 19.79 6.86
N PHE A 422 28.25 19.38 6.59
CA PHE A 422 29.31 20.30 6.14
C PHE A 422 28.96 21.02 4.82
N LYS A 423 28.27 20.34 3.90
CA LYS A 423 27.73 20.97 2.67
C LYS A 423 26.63 22.00 2.97
N LYS A 424 26.05 22.04 4.16
CA LYS A 424 25.10 23.09 4.59
C LYS A 424 25.76 24.28 5.29
N VAL A 425 27.08 24.27 5.55
CA VAL A 425 27.82 25.42 6.10
C VAL A 425 27.55 26.69 5.30
N ASN A 426 27.16 27.78 5.97
CA ASN A 426 26.84 29.04 5.31
C ASN A 426 27.22 30.24 6.19
N VAL A 427 27.15 31.45 5.63
CA VAL A 427 27.39 32.71 6.32
C VAL A 427 26.17 33.63 6.19
N TYR A 428 25.77 34.25 7.30
CA TYR A 428 24.63 35.16 7.36
C TYR A 428 24.88 36.35 8.29
N PRO A 429 24.24 37.51 8.06
CA PRO A 429 23.48 37.86 6.86
C PRO A 429 24.40 38.00 5.64
N ASN A 430 23.89 37.65 4.46
CA ASN A 430 24.61 37.73 3.19
C ASN A 430 23.65 38.11 2.05
N PRO A 431 23.69 39.34 1.52
CA PRO A 431 24.55 40.46 1.91
C PRO A 431 24.28 40.97 3.34
N LEU A 432 25.32 41.46 4.02
CA LEU A 432 25.18 42.23 5.26
C LEU A 432 25.01 43.72 4.92
N TYR A 433 23.94 44.37 5.42
CA TYR A 433 23.66 45.80 5.20
C TYR A 433 23.84 46.65 6.47
N GLY A 434 25.07 46.94 6.89
CA GLY A 434 25.42 48.07 7.78
C GLY A 434 24.87 48.08 9.21
N PHE A 435 23.80 47.33 9.48
CA PHE A 435 23.11 47.12 10.72
C PHE A 435 22.69 45.65 10.77
N ASN A 436 22.58 45.10 11.97
CA ASN A 436 22.05 43.76 12.19
C ASN A 436 20.82 43.91 13.08
N VAL A 437 19.65 43.43 12.64
CA VAL A 437 18.41 43.49 13.44
C VAL A 437 18.52 42.74 14.77
N ALA A 438 19.49 41.84 14.92
CA ALA A 438 19.76 41.11 16.15
C ALA A 438 20.56 41.89 17.22
N THR A 439 21.09 43.08 16.91
CA THR A 439 21.82 43.92 17.89
C THR A 439 20.93 44.40 19.03
N SER A 440 19.64 44.64 18.77
CA SER A 440 18.65 45.03 19.78
C SER A 440 18.37 43.96 20.84
N TYR A 441 18.69 42.69 20.56
CA TYR A 441 18.45 41.55 21.45
C TYR A 441 19.71 41.03 22.15
N THR A 442 20.91 41.56 21.85
CA THR A 442 22.18 40.94 22.27
C THR A 442 23.10 41.85 23.11
N ASN A 443 22.61 43.01 23.58
CA ASN A 443 23.41 44.02 24.31
C ASN A 443 24.70 44.46 23.58
N SER A 444 24.82 44.19 22.27
CA SER A 444 25.93 44.66 21.46
C SER A 444 25.69 46.09 20.98
N PRO A 445 26.73 46.94 20.87
CA PRO A 445 26.56 48.28 20.31
C PRO A 445 25.94 48.21 18.91
N SER A 446 24.89 48.99 18.66
CA SER A 446 24.16 49.00 17.38
C SER A 446 25.07 49.24 16.16
N ASP A 447 26.23 49.86 16.38
CA ASP A 447 27.20 50.23 15.35
C ASP A 447 28.27 49.16 15.07
N GLU A 448 28.24 48.00 15.74
CA GLU A 448 29.17 46.89 15.55
C GLU A 448 28.50 45.69 14.88
N PRO A 449 28.31 45.70 13.54
CA PRO A 449 27.73 44.57 12.83
C PRO A 449 28.69 43.38 12.79
N TRP A 450 28.13 42.17 12.72
CA TRP A 450 28.85 40.92 12.54
C TRP A 450 28.16 40.06 11.48
N VAL A 451 28.91 39.11 10.93
CA VAL A 451 28.35 37.94 10.26
C VAL A 451 28.56 36.70 11.11
N THR A 452 27.72 35.70 10.94
CA THR A 452 27.77 34.42 11.62
C THR A 452 27.93 33.33 10.58
N PHE A 453 28.93 32.49 10.75
CA PHE A 453 29.06 31.20 10.06
C PHE A 453 28.24 30.17 10.84
N SER A 454 27.42 29.37 10.16
CA SER A 454 26.53 28.36 10.76
C SER A 454 26.78 26.96 10.21
N ASN A 455 26.19 25.95 10.88
CA ASN A 455 26.32 24.52 10.58
C ASN A 455 27.78 24.05 10.66
N LEU A 456 28.57 24.64 11.57
CA LEU A 456 29.99 24.34 11.70
C LEU A 456 30.21 23.03 12.49
N PRO A 457 31.04 22.11 11.96
CA PRO A 457 31.55 20.98 12.74
C PRO A 457 32.37 21.41 13.98
N GLU A 458 32.62 20.48 14.89
CA GLU A 458 33.36 20.75 16.14
C GLU A 458 34.79 21.29 15.92
N VAL A 459 35.48 20.83 14.87
CA VAL A 459 36.86 21.26 14.55
C VAL A 459 36.94 21.89 13.18
N ILE A 460 37.08 23.21 13.14
CA ILE A 460 37.14 24.02 11.92
C ILE A 460 38.12 25.18 12.02
N THR A 461 38.61 25.63 10.86
CA THR A 461 39.34 26.89 10.69
C THR A 461 38.73 27.68 9.53
N ILE A 462 38.33 28.92 9.78
CA ILE A 462 37.78 29.81 8.74
C ILE A 462 38.82 30.87 8.39
N ARG A 463 39.27 30.88 7.14
CA ARG A 463 40.15 31.93 6.61
C ARG A 463 39.37 32.86 5.70
N ILE A 464 39.38 34.14 6.01
CA ILE A 464 38.59 35.16 5.33
C ILE A 464 39.53 36.02 4.48
N TYR A 465 39.19 36.17 3.21
CA TYR A 465 39.98 36.85 2.19
C TYR A 465 39.17 37.98 1.54
N SER A 466 39.89 39.00 1.08
CA SER A 466 39.35 39.95 0.10
C SER A 466 39.14 39.26 -1.25
N LEU A 467 38.37 39.89 -2.16
CA LEU A 467 38.25 39.42 -3.54
C LEU A 467 39.60 39.37 -4.29
N SER A 468 40.57 40.19 -3.89
CA SER A 468 41.95 40.15 -4.42
C SER A 468 42.81 39.01 -3.87
N GLY A 469 42.27 38.18 -2.97
CA GLY A 469 42.98 37.03 -2.38
C GLY A 469 43.86 37.37 -1.17
N GLN A 470 43.76 38.58 -0.61
CA GLN A 470 44.50 38.95 0.59
C GLN A 470 43.83 38.35 1.83
N LEU A 471 44.59 37.66 2.68
CA LEU A 471 44.10 37.17 3.97
C LEU A 471 43.81 38.34 4.90
N LEU A 472 42.57 38.41 5.41
CA LEU A 472 42.11 39.47 6.30
C LEU A 472 41.99 38.99 7.74
N ARG A 473 41.47 37.78 7.93
CA ARG A 473 41.22 37.22 9.26
C ARG A 473 41.24 35.70 9.23
N THR A 474 41.82 35.11 10.27
CA THR A 474 41.65 33.68 10.59
C THR A 474 40.77 33.57 11.84
N LEU A 475 39.76 32.70 11.79
CA LEU A 475 38.90 32.35 12.91
C LEU A 475 39.07 30.86 13.22
N THR A 476 39.19 30.55 14.50
CA THR A 476 39.26 29.18 15.02
C THR A 476 38.13 28.96 16.00
N GLN A 477 37.71 27.70 16.13
CA GLN A 477 36.67 27.35 17.07
C GLN A 477 37.06 27.71 18.52
N PRO A 478 36.13 28.21 19.35
CA PRO A 478 36.37 28.41 20.79
C PRO A 478 36.58 27.07 21.53
N SER A 479 37.04 27.14 22.78
CA SER A 479 37.32 25.97 23.63
C SER A 479 36.09 25.09 23.90
N THR A 480 34.89 25.68 23.83
CA THR A 480 33.62 24.96 23.78
C THR A 480 33.08 25.12 22.36
N PRO A 481 33.12 24.06 21.53
CA PRO A 481 32.69 24.15 20.14
C PRO A 481 31.25 24.68 20.02
N SER A 482 31.03 25.58 19.06
CA SER A 482 29.71 26.10 18.73
C SER A 482 29.42 25.91 17.24
N PRO A 483 28.21 25.48 16.86
CA PRO A 483 27.84 25.34 15.45
C PRO A 483 27.76 26.71 14.75
N PHE A 484 27.87 27.79 15.54
CA PHE A 484 27.93 29.18 15.12
C PHE A 484 29.26 29.82 15.49
N LEU A 485 29.89 30.51 14.52
CA LEU A 485 31.08 31.33 14.76
C LEU A 485 30.89 32.73 14.18
N ARG A 486 31.05 33.77 15.01
CA ARG A 486 30.85 35.16 14.60
C ARG A 486 32.16 35.80 14.13
N TRP A 487 32.07 36.56 13.05
CA TRP A 487 33.10 37.50 12.63
C TRP A 487 32.65 38.94 12.88
N ASP A 488 33.44 39.67 13.66
CA ASP A 488 33.26 41.08 14.01
C ASP A 488 33.61 42.07 12.89
N LEU A 489 33.86 41.55 11.68
CA LEU A 489 34.26 42.32 10.49
C LEU A 489 35.58 43.09 10.68
N LYS A 490 36.44 42.63 11.58
CA LYS A 490 37.78 43.19 11.80
C LYS A 490 38.83 42.26 11.22
N ASN A 491 39.85 42.85 10.60
CA ASN A 491 41.05 42.13 10.18
C ASN A 491 41.92 41.74 11.38
N GLU A 492 43.05 41.07 11.15
CA GLU A 492 43.98 40.64 12.22
C GLU A 492 44.54 41.82 13.03
N SER A 493 44.70 43.00 12.42
CA SER A 493 45.10 44.24 13.10
C SER A 493 43.97 44.91 13.88
N ARG A 494 42.80 44.27 14.00
CA ARG A 494 41.58 44.78 14.64
C ARG A 494 40.98 46.02 13.96
N LEU A 495 41.33 46.26 12.70
CA LEU A 495 40.74 47.32 11.88
C LEU A 495 39.53 46.78 11.12
N ARG A 496 38.47 47.59 11.04
CA ARG A 496 37.25 47.24 10.31
C ARG A 496 37.56 47.10 8.81
N VAL A 497 37.01 46.06 8.18
CA VAL A 497 37.13 45.85 6.73
C VAL A 497 36.22 46.79 5.94
N ALA A 498 36.51 47.00 4.66
CA ALA A 498 35.72 47.89 3.79
C ALA A 498 34.39 47.24 3.36
N SER A 499 33.52 48.00 2.71
CA SER A 499 32.40 47.41 1.96
C SER A 499 32.93 46.69 0.72
N GLY A 500 32.43 45.50 0.42
CA GLY A 500 32.88 44.71 -0.72
C GLY A 500 32.49 43.23 -0.66
N LEU A 501 33.01 42.48 -1.63
CA LEU A 501 32.87 41.03 -1.72
C LEU A 501 34.04 40.33 -1.03
N TYR A 502 33.73 39.27 -0.29
CA TYR A 502 34.66 38.48 0.50
C TYR A 502 34.53 37.00 0.17
N LEU A 503 35.63 36.29 0.37
CA LEU A 503 35.70 34.84 0.29
C LEU A 503 36.04 34.29 1.68
N ALA A 504 35.33 33.27 2.13
CA ALA A 504 35.72 32.51 3.31
C ALA A 504 36.01 31.07 2.92
N ILE A 505 37.21 30.60 3.23
CA ILE A 505 37.58 29.19 3.11
C ILE A 505 37.38 28.56 4.49
N VAL A 506 36.33 27.75 4.62
CA VAL A 506 36.05 26.95 5.81
C VAL A 506 36.75 25.61 5.65
N SER A 507 37.77 25.36 6.46
CA SER A 507 38.60 24.16 6.41
C SER A 507 38.26 23.25 7.59
N SER A 508 37.87 22.02 7.29
CA SER A 508 37.70 20.93 8.24
C SER A 508 38.80 19.89 8.00
N PRO A 509 39.50 19.41 9.05
CA PRO A 509 40.49 18.34 8.91
C PRO A 509 39.91 17.04 8.31
N LYS A 510 38.61 16.79 8.52
CA LYS A 510 37.91 15.56 8.10
C LYS A 510 37.18 15.71 6.77
N TYR A 511 36.54 16.86 6.52
CA TYR A 511 35.66 17.05 5.36
C TYR A 511 36.25 17.90 4.23
N GLY A 512 37.48 18.39 4.39
CA GLY A 512 38.16 19.22 3.40
C GLY A 512 37.78 20.69 3.50
N GLU A 513 37.80 21.39 2.37
CA GLU A 513 37.58 22.83 2.32
C GLU A 513 36.30 23.20 1.58
N LYS A 514 35.60 24.21 2.10
CA LYS A 514 34.43 24.82 1.48
C LYS A 514 34.65 26.31 1.29
N VAL A 515 34.41 26.80 0.08
CA VAL A 515 34.50 28.22 -0.24
C VAL A 515 33.13 28.85 -0.18
N LEU A 516 32.97 29.86 0.68
CA LEU A 516 31.80 30.72 0.76
C LEU A 516 32.09 32.07 0.13
N LYS A 517 31.09 32.64 -0.54
CA LYS A 517 31.13 33.99 -1.13
C LYS A 517 30.07 34.84 -0.47
N PHE A 518 30.45 36.00 0.05
CA PHE A 518 29.52 36.88 0.74
C PHE A 518 29.92 38.34 0.65
N SER A 519 28.95 39.24 0.73
CA SER A 519 29.16 40.67 0.61
C SER A 519 28.82 41.42 1.89
N ILE A 520 29.60 42.46 2.16
CA ILE A 520 29.42 43.36 3.28
C ILE A 520 29.23 44.77 2.71
N ILE A 521 28.14 45.41 3.11
CA ILE A 521 27.80 46.78 2.73
C ILE A 521 27.67 47.57 4.03
N MET A 522 28.64 48.41 4.34
CA MET A 522 28.66 49.28 5.51
C MET A 522 28.73 50.76 5.09
N PRO A 523 28.17 51.68 5.89
CA PRO A 523 28.36 53.10 5.67
C PRO A 523 29.83 53.49 5.77
N GLU A 524 30.24 54.46 4.96
CA GLU A 524 31.62 54.95 4.92
C GLU A 524 31.97 55.63 6.27
N LYS A 525 32.87 55.01 7.03
CA LYS A 525 33.32 55.57 8.31
C LYS A 525 34.49 56.50 8.06
N GLN A 526 34.27 57.81 8.16
CA GLN A 526 35.35 58.79 8.08
C GLN A 526 36.30 58.61 9.27
N ILE A 527 37.57 58.35 8.98
CA ILE A 527 38.64 58.38 9.98
C ILE A 527 38.94 59.86 10.25
N GLN A 528 38.90 60.27 11.51
CA GLN A 528 39.26 61.63 11.90
C GLN A 528 40.74 61.86 11.52
N LYS A 529 41.00 62.75 10.56
CA LYS A 529 42.37 63.22 10.29
C LYS A 529 42.84 63.96 11.53
N PHE A 530 43.91 63.47 12.15
CA PHE A 530 44.67 64.21 13.15
C PHE A 530 45.57 65.24 12.47
#